data_AF-A0A8J1YP22-F1
#
_entry.id   AF-A0A8J1YP22-F1
#
_cell.length_a   1.000
_cell.length_b   1.000
_cell.length_c   1.000
_cell.angle_alpha   90.00
_cell.angle_beta   90.00
_cell.angle_gamma   90.00
#
_symmetry.space_group_name_H-M   'P 1'
#
loop_
_entity.id
_entity.type
_entity.pdbx_description
1 polymer ?
#
loop_
_entity_poly.entity_id
_entity_poly.type
_entity_poly.pdbx_seq_one_letter_code
_entity_poly.pdbx_strand_id
1 'polypeptide(L)'
;MPFNPPVIPRNLPSLLSSLRSPIFQTLHNPTSARLGNKYLRRRLRSPAMINYYPTVPNLRRLNKQNPFNKYANWQGLQPNKLLPELPERWQGKGWAAKMLTGNEVVENGFEEMERVQGAGWLWDAKEDARVKKVARRRRIGKGPPKKGFGRKAQMRIKRGL
;
A
#
# COMPACT_ATOMS: atom_id res chain seq x y z
N MET A 1 -28.59 -27.07 -64.95
CA MET A 1 -29.43 -25.88 -64.76
C MET A 1 -28.71 -24.95 -63.78
N PRO A 2 -28.59 -23.64 -64.06
CA PRO A 2 -27.96 -22.72 -63.11
C PRO A 2 -28.87 -22.51 -61.89
N PHE A 3 -28.32 -22.68 -60.69
CA PHE A 3 -29.01 -22.38 -59.43
C PHE A 3 -29.07 -20.87 -59.25
N ASN A 4 -30.25 -20.28 -59.39
CA ASN A 4 -30.47 -18.88 -59.03
C ASN A 4 -30.76 -18.79 -57.52
N PRO A 5 -29.97 -18.02 -56.75
CA PRO A 5 -30.22 -17.86 -55.33
C PRO A 5 -31.56 -17.12 -55.10
N PRO A 6 -32.26 -17.41 -53.99
CA PRO A 6 -33.50 -16.71 -53.66
C PRO A 6 -33.24 -15.22 -53.43
N VAL A 7 -34.11 -14.38 -53.98
CA VAL A 7 -34.04 -12.92 -53.82
C VAL A 7 -34.52 -12.55 -52.42
N ILE A 8 -33.62 -12.06 -51.57
CA ILE A 8 -33.95 -11.61 -50.22
C ILE A 8 -34.42 -10.14 -50.28
N PRO A 9 -35.58 -9.78 -49.70
CA PRO A 9 -36.02 -8.41 -49.69
C PRO A 9 -35.10 -7.52 -48.83
N ARG A 10 -34.70 -6.38 -49.39
CA ARG A 10 -33.74 -5.42 -48.80
C ARG A 10 -34.05 -4.96 -47.37
N ASN A 11 -35.33 -4.90 -46.98
CA ASN A 11 -35.80 -4.40 -45.68
C ASN A 11 -35.97 -5.50 -44.62
N LEU A 12 -35.90 -6.78 -45.02
CA LEU A 12 -36.06 -7.91 -44.11
C LEU A 12 -35.05 -7.91 -42.94
N PRO A 13 -33.75 -7.66 -43.13
CA PRO A 13 -32.79 -7.75 -42.03
C PRO A 13 -33.00 -6.67 -40.95
N SER A 14 -33.43 -5.46 -41.32
CA SER A 14 -33.72 -4.39 -40.35
C SER A 14 -34.98 -4.71 -39.55
N LEU A 15 -36.04 -5.20 -40.19
CA LEU A 15 -37.27 -5.63 -39.54
C LEU A 15 -37.01 -6.74 -38.52
N LEU A 16 -36.30 -7.80 -38.92
CA LEU A 16 -35.94 -8.90 -38.03
C LEU A 16 -35.07 -8.44 -36.86
N SER A 17 -34.12 -7.54 -37.11
CA SER A 17 -33.28 -6.96 -36.07
C SER A 17 -34.09 -6.11 -35.08
N SER A 18 -35.10 -5.37 -35.56
CA SER A 18 -36.02 -4.60 -34.73
C SER A 18 -36.92 -5.48 -33.86
N LEU A 19 -37.42 -6.60 -34.38
CA LEU A 19 -38.21 -7.57 -33.60
C LEU A 19 -37.36 -8.32 -32.59
N ARG A 20 -36.10 -8.59 -32.93
CA ARG A 20 -35.13 -9.27 -32.06
C ARG A 20 -34.67 -8.39 -30.89
N SER A 21 -34.46 -7.08 -31.10
CA SER A 21 -33.97 -6.16 -30.07
C SER A 21 -34.71 -6.22 -28.74
N PRO A 22 -36.06 -6.11 -28.68
CA PRO A 22 -36.79 -6.14 -27.41
C PRO A 22 -36.68 -7.49 -26.69
N ILE A 23 -36.65 -8.60 -27.43
CA ILE A 23 -36.54 -9.96 -26.85
C ILE A 23 -35.22 -10.11 -26.09
N PHE A 24 -34.12 -9.62 -26.66
CA PHE A 24 -32.78 -9.78 -26.08
C PHE A 24 -32.26 -8.51 -25.40
N GLN A 25 -33.11 -7.50 -25.22
CA GLN A 25 -32.73 -6.20 -24.66
C GLN A 25 -31.49 -5.60 -25.34
N THR A 26 -31.39 -5.78 -26.66
CA THR A 26 -30.27 -5.24 -27.46
C THR A 26 -30.71 -3.99 -28.22
N LEU A 27 -29.78 -3.08 -28.49
CA LEU A 27 -30.08 -1.84 -29.21
C LEU A 27 -30.14 -2.07 -30.73
N HIS A 28 -31.25 -1.67 -31.36
CA HIS A 28 -31.39 -1.65 -32.82
C HIS A 28 -30.95 -0.29 -33.40
N ASN A 29 -30.04 -0.28 -34.40
CA ASN A 29 -29.48 0.93 -35.00
C ASN A 29 -29.61 0.89 -36.55
N PRO A 30 -30.79 1.23 -37.11
CA PRO A 30 -31.02 1.14 -38.56
C PRO A 30 -30.26 2.20 -39.37
N THR A 31 -29.91 3.33 -38.77
CA THR A 31 -29.21 4.45 -39.44
C THR A 31 -27.69 4.37 -39.33
N SER A 32 -27.15 3.34 -38.67
CA SER A 32 -25.71 3.20 -38.39
C SER A 32 -25.09 4.41 -37.68
N ALA A 33 -25.90 5.13 -36.89
CA ALA A 33 -25.45 6.32 -36.16
C ALA A 33 -24.46 5.96 -35.02
N ARG A 34 -23.59 6.91 -34.67
CA ARG A 34 -22.56 6.73 -33.61
C ARG A 34 -23.13 7.02 -32.22
N LEU A 35 -23.86 6.06 -31.66
CA LEU A 35 -24.55 6.19 -30.36
C LEU A 35 -23.67 5.99 -29.12
N GLY A 36 -22.35 5.82 -29.27
CA GLY A 36 -21.45 5.65 -28.11
C GLY A 36 -21.45 4.25 -27.46
N ASN A 37 -22.20 3.28 -27.98
CA ASN A 37 -22.29 1.91 -27.45
C ASN A 37 -20.93 1.20 -27.27
N LYS A 38 -19.90 1.59 -28.05
CA LYS A 38 -18.53 1.09 -27.89
C LYS A 38 -17.97 1.34 -26.49
N TYR A 39 -18.26 2.53 -25.93
CA TYR A 39 -17.76 2.93 -24.62
C TYR A 39 -18.63 2.36 -23.51
N LEU A 40 -19.95 2.32 -23.69
CA LEU A 40 -20.88 1.75 -22.70
C LEU A 40 -20.70 0.24 -22.52
N ARG A 41 -20.41 -0.50 -23.60
CA ARG A 41 -20.14 -1.95 -23.53
C ARG A 41 -18.75 -2.27 -22.99
N ARG A 42 -17.87 -1.28 -22.88
CA ARG A 42 -16.51 -1.50 -22.38
C ARG A 42 -16.57 -1.71 -20.87
N ARG A 43 -16.16 -2.89 -20.42
CA ARG A 43 -16.01 -3.20 -19.00
C ARG A 43 -14.97 -2.26 -18.35
N LEU A 44 -15.26 -1.81 -17.14
CA LEU A 44 -14.34 -1.01 -16.34
C LEU A 44 -13.04 -1.79 -16.08
N ARG A 45 -11.89 -1.11 -16.17
CA ARG A 45 -10.56 -1.72 -15.92
C ARG A 45 -10.05 -1.51 -14.49
N SER A 46 -10.82 -0.83 -13.64
CA SER A 46 -10.42 -0.39 -12.30
C SER A 46 -9.67 -1.45 -11.46
N PRO A 47 -10.22 -2.65 -11.19
CA PRO A 47 -9.57 -3.62 -10.30
C PRO A 47 -8.22 -4.13 -10.85
N ALA A 48 -8.13 -4.33 -12.17
CA ALA A 48 -6.88 -4.73 -12.81
C ALA A 48 -5.82 -3.62 -12.73
N MET A 49 -6.23 -2.35 -12.76
CA MET A 49 -5.33 -1.21 -12.69
C MET A 49 -4.79 -0.96 -11.27
N ILE A 50 -5.63 -1.14 -10.25
CA ILE A 50 -5.23 -1.02 -8.83
C ILE A 50 -4.17 -2.06 -8.47
N ASN A 51 -4.31 -3.29 -8.99
CA ASN A 51 -3.42 -4.41 -8.69
C ASN A 51 -2.11 -4.42 -9.50
N TYR A 52 -1.86 -3.42 -10.34
CA TYR A 52 -0.69 -3.39 -11.22
C TYR A 52 0.64 -3.39 -10.44
N TYR A 53 0.70 -2.60 -9.36
CA TYR A 53 1.79 -2.69 -8.38
C TYR A 53 1.25 -3.36 -7.12
N PRO A 54 1.75 -4.57 -6.76
CA PRO A 54 1.28 -5.22 -5.54
C PRO A 54 1.65 -4.37 -4.33
N THR A 55 0.73 -4.27 -3.37
CA THR A 55 1.00 -3.59 -2.11
C THR A 55 2.00 -4.41 -1.31
N VAL A 56 3.25 -3.93 -1.22
CA VAL A 56 4.25 -4.58 -0.38
C VAL A 56 3.90 -4.40 1.11
N PRO A 57 4.05 -5.45 1.95
CA PRO A 57 3.79 -5.33 3.36
C PRO A 57 4.77 -4.34 4.00
N ASN A 58 4.23 -3.34 4.71
CA ASN A 58 5.04 -2.38 5.46
C ASN A 58 5.30 -2.92 6.88
N LEU A 59 6.54 -3.34 7.14
CA LEU A 59 6.95 -3.94 8.43
C LEU A 59 6.64 -3.03 9.63
N ARG A 60 6.76 -1.70 9.48
CA ARG A 60 6.42 -0.74 10.53
C ARG A 60 4.92 -0.77 10.87
N ARG A 61 4.06 -0.86 9.84
CA ARG A 61 2.60 -0.94 10.04
C ARG A 61 2.22 -2.26 10.70
N LEU A 62 2.84 -3.37 10.27
CA LEU A 62 2.63 -4.70 10.85
C LEU A 62 3.03 -4.75 12.33
N ASN A 63 4.24 -4.27 12.67
CA ASN A 63 4.72 -4.23 14.05
C ASN A 63 3.85 -3.30 14.94
N LYS A 64 3.25 -2.24 14.38
CA LYS A 64 2.31 -1.38 15.13
C LYS A 64 0.99 -2.08 15.43
N GLN A 65 0.49 -2.87 14.50
CA GLN A 65 -0.79 -3.58 14.65
C GLN A 65 -0.68 -4.80 15.56
N ASN A 66 0.41 -5.54 15.45
CA ASN A 66 0.68 -6.68 16.31
C ASN A 66 2.08 -6.57 16.93
N PRO A 67 2.23 -5.91 18.09
CA PRO A 67 3.51 -5.76 18.76
C PRO A 67 4.05 -7.08 19.32
N PHE A 68 3.20 -8.12 19.43
CA PHE A 68 3.56 -9.44 19.92
C PHE A 68 3.42 -10.49 18.80
N ASN A 69 4.41 -10.57 17.92
CA ASN A 69 4.53 -11.65 16.95
C ASN A 69 5.11 -12.90 17.61
N LYS A 70 4.31 -13.95 17.77
CA LYS A 70 4.72 -15.29 18.23
C LYS A 70 5.91 -15.87 17.45
N TYR A 71 6.10 -15.44 16.20
CA TYR A 71 7.15 -15.91 15.31
C TYR A 71 8.32 -14.93 15.14
N ALA A 72 8.36 -13.82 15.90
CA ALA A 72 9.56 -13.01 15.94
C ALA A 72 10.72 -13.91 16.40
N ASN A 73 11.78 -13.97 15.60
CA ASN A 73 12.97 -14.81 15.85
C ASN A 73 12.75 -16.31 15.61
N TRP A 74 11.69 -16.72 14.89
CA TRP A 74 11.49 -18.12 14.51
C TRP A 74 12.64 -18.62 13.61
N GLN A 75 13.57 -19.36 14.20
CA GLN A 75 14.71 -20.00 13.54
C GLN A 75 14.41 -21.44 13.10
N GLY A 76 13.13 -21.85 13.08
CA GLY A 76 12.72 -23.18 12.63
C GLY A 76 12.90 -24.31 13.65
N LEU A 77 13.35 -24.04 14.88
CA LEU A 77 13.49 -25.08 15.91
C LEU A 77 12.61 -24.77 17.13
N GLN A 78 11.78 -25.76 17.48
CA GLN A 78 10.96 -25.94 18.70
C GLN A 78 9.51 -25.44 18.66
N PRO A 79 8.58 -26.22 18.07
CA PRO A 79 7.13 -25.94 18.06
C PRO A 79 6.43 -26.07 19.43
N ASN A 80 7.06 -26.66 20.46
CA ASN A 80 6.37 -27.07 21.70
C ASN A 80 6.70 -26.25 22.96
N LYS A 81 7.45 -25.15 22.86
CA LYS A 81 7.57 -24.22 23.99
C LYS A 81 6.50 -23.14 23.85
N LEU A 82 5.41 -23.30 24.61
CA LEU A 82 4.49 -22.20 24.89
C LEU A 82 5.30 -21.07 25.53
N LEU A 83 5.20 -19.87 24.98
CA LEU A 83 5.79 -18.67 25.58
C LEU A 83 5.29 -18.55 27.04
N PRO A 84 6.13 -18.08 27.97
CA PRO A 84 5.64 -17.76 29.30
C PRO A 84 4.49 -16.74 29.17
N GLU A 85 3.44 -16.93 29.95
CA GLU A 85 2.34 -15.98 30.05
C GLU A 85 2.89 -14.59 30.40
N LEU A 86 2.20 -13.53 29.93
CA LEU A 86 2.60 -12.15 30.16
C LEU A 86 2.86 -11.93 31.66
N PRO A 87 4.04 -11.41 32.05
CA PRO A 87 4.28 -11.06 33.45
C PRO A 87 3.19 -10.07 33.88
N GLU A 88 2.57 -10.31 35.04
CA GLU A 88 1.38 -9.61 35.53
C GLU A 88 1.53 -8.07 35.53
N ARG A 89 2.77 -7.57 35.68
CA ARG A 89 3.15 -6.15 35.56
C ARG A 89 2.80 -5.51 34.20
N TRP A 90 2.70 -6.32 33.14
CA TRP A 90 2.35 -5.91 31.78
C TRP A 90 0.88 -6.19 31.44
N GLN A 91 0.15 -6.90 32.31
CA GLN A 91 -1.29 -7.01 32.24
C GLN A 91 -1.91 -5.76 32.88
N GLY A 92 -2.75 -5.04 32.14
CA GLY A 92 -3.57 -3.96 32.70
C GLY A 92 -3.04 -2.53 32.64
N LYS A 93 -1.86 -2.27 32.04
CA LYS A 93 -1.44 -0.89 31.72
C LYS A 93 -1.17 -0.77 30.23
N GLY A 94 -2.19 -0.33 29.50
CA GLY A 94 -2.12 -0.06 28.07
C GLY A 94 -0.95 0.87 27.78
N TRP A 95 0.09 0.30 27.14
CA TRP A 95 1.24 1.03 26.60
C TRP A 95 0.83 2.21 25.68
N ALA A 96 -0.38 2.13 25.10
CA ALA A 96 -0.99 3.18 24.31
C ALA A 96 -1.37 4.43 25.12
N ALA A 97 -1.71 4.30 26.41
CA ALA A 97 -2.14 5.42 27.25
C ALA A 97 -0.99 6.41 27.57
N LYS A 98 0.26 5.94 27.56
CA LYS A 98 1.46 6.79 27.74
C LYS A 98 1.96 7.48 26.47
N MET A 99 1.44 7.14 25.29
CA MET A 99 1.88 7.72 24.01
C MET A 99 1.07 8.95 23.55
N LEU A 100 -0.05 9.28 24.22
CA LEU A 100 -1.02 10.27 23.73
C LEU A 100 -0.91 11.67 24.37
N THR A 101 -0.05 11.88 25.37
CA THR A 101 0.27 13.22 25.93
C THR A 101 1.44 13.85 25.16
N GLY A 102 1.18 14.19 23.90
CA GLY A 102 2.20 14.63 22.94
C GLY A 102 2.57 16.11 23.03
N ASN A 103 3.22 16.55 24.12
CA ASN A 103 4.06 17.77 24.12
C ASN A 103 5.49 17.53 24.65
N GLU A 104 5.86 16.32 25.08
CA GLU A 104 7.20 16.00 25.63
C GLU A 104 8.19 15.42 24.59
N VAL A 105 7.93 15.59 23.29
CA VAL A 105 8.77 14.97 22.23
C VAL A 105 10.05 15.78 21.93
N VAL A 106 10.46 16.67 22.82
CA VAL A 106 11.65 17.50 22.62
C VAL A 106 12.46 17.52 23.91
N GLU A 107 13.33 16.53 24.10
CA GLU A 107 14.65 16.69 24.76
C GLU A 107 15.38 15.36 24.93
N ASN A 108 14.64 14.27 25.19
CA ASN A 108 15.26 12.94 25.29
C ASN A 108 15.42 12.35 23.89
N GLY A 109 16.52 12.71 23.23
CA GLY A 109 16.88 12.19 21.92
C GLY A 109 16.84 10.66 21.91
N PHE A 110 16.11 10.08 20.95
CA PHE A 110 16.13 8.65 20.57
C PHE A 110 16.74 7.70 21.62
N GLU A 111 16.11 7.57 22.79
CA GLU A 111 16.47 6.48 23.69
C GLU A 111 16.05 5.18 23.00
N GLU A 112 17.05 4.40 22.60
CA GLU A 112 16.85 3.12 21.96
C GLU A 112 16.32 2.16 23.04
N MET A 113 15.01 1.89 23.03
CA MET A 113 14.43 0.89 23.93
C MET A 113 15.14 -0.45 23.73
N GLU A 114 15.56 -1.08 24.83
CA GLU A 114 16.13 -2.42 24.78
C GLU A 114 15.13 -3.38 24.13
N ARG A 115 15.56 -4.03 23.05
CA ARG A 115 14.76 -5.01 22.33
C ARG A 115 14.62 -6.24 23.23
N VAL A 116 13.49 -6.37 23.93
CA VAL A 116 13.21 -7.55 24.76
C VAL A 116 13.16 -8.78 23.85
N GLN A 117 14.04 -9.76 24.09
CA GLN A 117 13.97 -11.04 23.38
C GLN A 117 12.60 -11.69 23.62
N GLY A 118 11.92 -12.10 22.54
CA GLY A 118 10.56 -12.63 22.59
C GLY A 118 9.44 -11.59 22.39
N ALA A 119 9.76 -10.29 22.37
CA ALA A 119 8.83 -9.24 21.94
C ALA A 119 8.86 -9.07 20.41
N GLY A 120 8.31 -10.04 19.69
CA GLY A 120 7.37 -9.79 18.60
C GLY A 120 7.67 -8.87 17.40
N TRP A 121 8.88 -8.36 17.16
CA TRP A 121 9.10 -7.37 16.10
C TRP A 121 9.70 -8.00 14.83
N LEU A 122 9.07 -7.78 13.67
CA LEU A 122 9.68 -8.12 12.38
C LEU A 122 10.90 -7.20 12.15
N TRP A 123 12.07 -7.80 11.93
CA TRP A 123 13.33 -7.09 11.68
C TRP A 123 13.41 -6.62 10.22
N ASP A 124 13.68 -5.32 9.99
CA ASP A 124 14.08 -4.78 8.68
C ASP A 124 15.61 -4.58 8.59
N ALA A 125 16.31 -5.51 7.92
CA ALA A 125 17.77 -5.53 7.87
C ALA A 125 18.35 -4.32 7.11
N LYS A 126 17.61 -3.84 6.10
CA LYS A 126 18.00 -2.68 5.31
C LYS A 126 17.90 -1.41 6.15
N GLU A 127 16.85 -1.30 6.97
CA GLU A 127 16.65 -0.16 7.85
C GLU A 127 17.69 -0.13 8.99
N ASP A 128 18.02 -1.27 9.59
CA ASP A 128 19.08 -1.37 10.61
C ASP A 128 20.45 -0.96 10.04
N ALA A 129 20.80 -1.45 8.85
CA ALA A 129 22.02 -1.05 8.14
C ALA A 129 22.03 0.46 7.82
N ARG A 130 20.87 1.03 7.43
CA ARG A 130 20.72 2.47 7.18
C ARG A 130 20.98 3.28 8.44
N VAL A 131 20.40 2.88 9.58
CA VAL A 131 20.58 3.55 10.88
C VAL A 131 22.05 3.51 11.30
N LYS A 132 22.69 2.33 11.25
CA LYS A 132 24.13 2.18 11.55
C LYS A 132 25.01 3.06 10.66
N LYS A 133 24.71 3.11 9.35
CA LYS A 133 25.42 3.97 8.39
C LYS A 133 25.23 5.45 8.73
N VAL A 134 24.02 5.88 9.07
CA VAL A 134 23.72 7.28 9.44
C VAL A 134 24.42 7.66 10.74
N ALA A 135 24.37 6.79 11.76
CA ALA A 135 25.06 7.01 13.04
C ALA A 135 26.57 7.17 12.85
N ARG A 136 27.18 6.30 12.02
CA ARG A 136 28.60 6.43 11.64
C ARG A 136 28.89 7.75 10.94
N ARG A 137 28.07 8.15 9.96
CA ARG A 137 28.25 9.43 9.25
C ARG A 137 28.10 10.64 10.17
N ARG A 138 27.16 10.60 11.12
CA ARG A 138 27.01 11.63 12.16
C ARG A 138 28.26 11.77 13.02
N ARG A 139 28.85 10.64 13.48
CA ARG A 139 30.12 10.64 14.24
C ARG A 139 31.28 11.31 13.50
N ILE A 140 31.32 11.19 12.17
CA ILE A 140 32.38 11.78 11.32
C ILE A 140 32.03 13.24 10.91
N GLY A 141 30.94 13.82 11.43
CA GLY A 141 30.48 15.16 11.04
C GLY A 141 29.92 15.25 9.62
N LYS A 142 29.84 14.12 8.90
CA LYS A 142 29.27 13.98 7.55
C LYS A 142 27.82 13.49 7.58
N GLY A 143 27.14 13.72 8.71
CA GLY A 143 25.73 13.43 8.89
C GLY A 143 24.85 14.34 8.05
N PRO A 144 23.61 13.94 7.73
CA PRO A 144 22.66 14.84 7.11
C PRO A 144 22.41 16.03 8.04
N PRO A 145 22.46 17.29 7.54
CA PRO A 145 22.19 18.47 8.35
C PRO A 145 20.71 18.52 8.76
N LYS A 146 20.38 19.26 9.83
CA LYS A 146 18.99 19.55 10.21
C LYS A 146 18.29 20.28 9.04
N LYS A 147 17.02 19.95 8.78
CA LYS A 147 16.22 20.63 7.75
C LYS A 147 16.26 22.14 8.00
N GLY A 148 16.57 22.94 6.98
CA GLY A 148 16.74 24.40 7.10
C GLY A 148 18.14 24.88 7.49
N PHE A 149 19.03 23.99 7.96
CA PHE A 149 20.42 24.31 8.33
C PHE A 149 21.44 23.89 7.27
N GLY A 150 21.03 23.84 6.00
CA GLY A 150 21.93 23.55 4.89
C GLY A 150 22.94 24.66 4.64
N ARG A 151 23.92 24.39 3.76
CA ARG A 151 25.02 25.33 3.42
C ARG A 151 24.54 26.75 3.11
N LYS A 152 23.43 26.89 2.36
CA LYS A 152 22.84 28.20 2.02
C LYS A 152 22.39 28.99 3.26
N ALA A 153 21.79 28.33 4.24
CA ALA A 153 21.32 28.98 5.46
C ALA A 153 22.49 29.42 6.36
N GLN A 154 23.53 28.59 6.47
CA GLN A 154 24.76 28.96 7.20
C GLN A 154 25.47 30.16 6.54
N MET A 155 25.52 30.20 5.20
CA MET A 155 26.12 31.30 4.46
C MET A 155 25.34 32.62 4.61
N ARG A 156 24.01 32.56 4.71
CA ARG A 156 23.17 33.75 4.99
C ARG A 156 23.47 34.32 6.38
N ILE A 157 23.45 33.47 7.40
CA ILE A 157 23.77 33.87 8.79
C ILE A 157 25.19 34.48 8.87
N LYS A 158 26.17 33.87 8.18
CA LYS A 158 27.56 34.36 8.18
C LYS A 158 27.74 35.70 7.44
N ARG A 159 26.81 36.07 6.54
CA ARG A 159 26.88 37.31 5.75
C ARG A 159 26.14 38.50 6.38
N GLY A 160 25.53 38.35 7.55
CA GLY A 160 24.95 39.49 8.29
C GLY A 160 23.79 40.19 7.57
N LEU A 161 22.93 39.43 6.90
CA LEU A 161 21.61 39.87 6.40
C LEU A 161 20.50 39.09 7.11
#